data_AF-A0A383D633-F1
#
_entry.id   AF-A0A383D633-F1
#
_cell.length_a   1.000
_cell.length_b   1.000
_cell.length_c   1.000
_cell.angle_alpha   90.00
_cell.angle_beta   90.00
_cell.angle_gamma   90.00
#
_symmetry.space_group_name_H-M   'P 1'
#
loop_
_entity.id
_entity.type
_entity.pdbx_description
1 polymer ?
#
loop_
_entity_poly.entity_id
_entity_poly.type
_entity_poly.pdbx_seq_one_letter_code
_entity_poly.pdbx_strand_id
1 'polypeptide(L)'
;MPICLAVYMSVHKWRPVQGRFLGTSHYEKALGDLTSALLVLAAFAVMIAGVWLITRDWRDPLRGRGPALVLGVISLLLLAAVARGWQLHNFIDDYEKGAVWASEIASQMFFDRRGDPAEQIALLTGSARAFFGATGLLLAAAILLLTAIILKLRPRLTGSLAGILSIYAAGQVVSVGW
;
A
#
# COMPACT_ATOMS: atom_id res chain seq x y z
N MET A 1 -28.61 16.19 25.29
CA MET A 1 -27.35 15.48 25.56
C MET A 1 -26.06 16.16 25.04
N PRO A 2 -26.04 17.41 24.53
CA PRO A 2 -24.80 18.21 24.44
C PRO A 2 -24.55 19.11 25.68
N ILE A 3 -25.65 19.59 26.27
CA ILE A 3 -25.62 20.60 27.34
C ILE A 3 -25.07 20.02 28.65
N CYS A 4 -25.44 18.79 29.02
CA CYS A 4 -24.91 18.11 30.20
C CYS A 4 -23.40 17.82 30.09
N LEU A 5 -22.91 17.57 28.88
CA LEU A 5 -21.50 17.29 28.60
C LEU A 5 -20.67 18.57 28.71
N ALA A 6 -21.21 19.71 28.27
CA ALA A 6 -20.61 21.03 28.48
C ALA A 6 -20.55 21.42 29.96
N VAL A 7 -21.61 21.14 30.75
CA VAL A 7 -21.61 21.37 32.21
C VAL A 7 -20.59 20.47 32.91
N TYR A 8 -20.49 19.20 32.50
CA TYR A 8 -19.51 18.25 33.02
C TYR A 8 -18.05 18.70 32.76
N MET A 9 -17.78 19.25 31.56
CA MET A 9 -16.48 19.83 31.20
C MET A 9 -16.15 21.12 31.97
N SER A 10 -17.15 21.86 32.48
CA SER A 10 -16.95 23.10 33.25
C SER A 10 -16.52 22.85 34.71
N VAL A 11 -16.88 21.68 35.27
CA VAL A 11 -16.61 21.33 36.68
C VAL A 11 -15.30 20.54 36.84
N HIS A 12 -14.88 19.79 35.82
CA HIS A 12 -13.64 19.03 35.84
C HIS A 12 -12.52 19.79 35.14
N LYS A 13 -11.30 19.79 35.71
CA LYS A 13 -10.10 20.32 35.06
C LYS A 13 -9.79 19.51 33.81
N TRP A 14 -10.43 19.86 32.70
CA TRP A 14 -10.05 19.42 31.38
C TRP A 14 -8.78 20.19 31.00
N ARG A 15 -7.70 19.49 30.67
CA ARG A 15 -6.52 20.12 30.07
C ARG A 15 -6.51 19.83 28.57
N PRO A 16 -7.14 20.67 27.72
CA PRO A 16 -6.69 20.78 26.35
C PRO A 16 -5.38 21.56 26.41
N VAL A 17 -4.25 20.85 26.50
CA VAL A 17 -2.97 21.51 26.24
C VAL A 17 -2.90 21.75 24.73
N GLN A 18 -3.57 22.80 24.26
CA GLN A 18 -3.23 23.46 23.00
C GLN A 18 -1.85 24.10 23.21
N GLY A 19 -0.79 23.33 22.96
CA GLY A 19 0.53 23.77 23.39
C GLY A 19 1.71 23.05 22.76
N ARG A 20 1.63 22.75 21.45
CA ARG A 20 2.76 22.71 20.50
C ARG A 20 2.24 22.22 19.15
N PHE A 21 2.69 22.83 18.05
CA PHE A 21 2.65 22.17 16.76
C PHE A 21 3.59 20.96 16.86
N LEU A 22 3.03 19.78 17.13
CA LEU A 22 3.79 18.55 17.38
C LEU A 22 4.15 17.79 16.09
N GLY A 23 3.97 18.41 14.92
CA GLY A 23 4.29 17.82 13.63
C GLY A 23 3.56 16.50 13.37
N THR A 24 4.14 15.65 12.53
CA THR A 24 3.60 14.34 12.14
C THR A 24 3.75 13.25 13.23
N SER A 25 4.45 13.54 14.32
CA SER A 25 4.80 12.56 15.37
C SER A 25 3.61 11.92 16.08
N HIS A 26 2.46 12.62 16.17
CA HIS A 26 1.22 12.05 16.71
C HIS A 26 0.52 11.13 15.72
N TYR A 27 0.65 11.38 14.41
CA TYR A 27 0.11 10.50 13.38
C TYR A 27 0.95 9.22 13.29
N GLU A 28 2.27 9.32 13.43
CA GLU A 28 3.17 8.16 13.52
C GLU A 28 2.86 7.28 14.76
N LYS A 29 2.49 7.90 15.89
CA LYS A 29 2.01 7.18 17.07
C LYS A 29 0.57 6.65 16.99
N ALA A 30 -0.28 7.21 16.13
CA ALA A 30 -1.69 6.83 16.01
C ALA A 30 -1.99 5.91 14.82
N LEU A 31 -1.19 5.97 13.75
CA LEU A 31 -1.31 5.17 12.52
C LEU A 31 -0.20 4.11 12.38
N GLY A 32 0.86 4.17 13.20
CA GLY A 32 2.06 3.34 13.01
C GLY A 32 2.99 3.89 11.92
N ASP A 33 3.66 3.01 11.17
CA ASP A 33 4.50 3.38 10.02
C ASP A 33 3.64 4.04 8.92
N LEU A 34 3.77 5.36 8.78
CA LEU A 34 3.02 6.18 7.81
C LEU A 34 3.17 5.64 6.38
N THR A 35 4.33 5.06 6.05
CA THR A 35 4.63 4.48 4.74
C THR A 35 3.73 3.28 4.46
N SER A 36 3.55 2.43 5.47
CA SER A 36 2.71 1.24 5.43
C SER A 36 1.23 1.61 5.31
N ALA A 37 0.78 2.64 6.05
CA ALA A 37 -0.59 3.16 5.92
C ALA A 37 -0.87 3.72 4.51
N LEU A 38 0.08 4.44 3.91
CA LEU A 38 -0.04 4.96 2.55
C LEU A 38 -0.07 3.86 1.49
N LEU A 39 0.70 2.78 1.68
CA LEU A 39 0.69 1.61 0.81
C LEU A 39 -0.68 0.91 0.83
N VAL A 40 -1.26 0.73 2.02
CA VAL A 40 -2.61 0.17 2.17
C VAL A 40 -3.66 1.06 1.49
N LEU A 41 -3.60 2.37 1.70
CA LEU A 41 -4.52 3.31 1.05
C LEU A 41 -4.39 3.28 -0.48
N ALA A 42 -3.16 3.23 -1.00
CA ALA A 42 -2.90 3.11 -2.43
C ALA A 42 -3.43 1.77 -2.99
N ALA A 43 -3.31 0.68 -2.23
CA ALA A 43 -3.86 -0.62 -2.61
C ALA A 43 -5.40 -0.57 -2.69
N PHE A 44 -6.07 0.06 -1.73
CA PHE A 44 -7.52 0.27 -1.81
C PHE A 44 -7.93 1.12 -3.01
N ALA A 45 -7.19 2.19 -3.31
CA ALA A 45 -7.43 3.00 -4.51
C ALA A 45 -7.31 2.19 -5.80
N VAL A 46 -6.29 1.32 -5.91
CA VAL A 46 -6.14 0.38 -7.05
C VAL A 46 -7.28 -0.64 -7.09
N MET A 47 -7.76 -1.12 -5.96
CA MET A 47 -8.87 -2.08 -5.91
C MET A 47 -10.17 -1.45 -6.46
N ILE A 48 -10.47 -0.21 -6.05
CA ILE A 48 -11.60 0.57 -6.57
C ILE A 48 -11.42 0.82 -8.08
N ALA A 49 -10.22 1.19 -8.51
CA ALA A 49 -9.89 1.41 -9.92
C ALA A 49 -10.06 0.12 -10.74
N GLY A 50 -9.68 -1.05 -10.20
CA GLY A 50 -9.84 -2.34 -10.84
C GLY A 50 -11.31 -2.73 -11.02
N VAL A 51 -12.16 -2.52 -10.02
CA VAL A 51 -13.62 -2.73 -10.13
C VAL A 51 -14.22 -1.80 -11.19
N TRP A 52 -13.77 -0.55 -11.24
CA TRP A 52 -14.19 0.41 -12.26
C TRP A 52 -13.78 -0.05 -13.66
N LEU A 53 -12.58 -0.59 -13.86
CA LEU A 53 -12.15 -1.14 -15.17
C LEU A 53 -13.02 -2.30 -15.64
N ILE A 54 -13.50 -3.14 -14.72
CA ILE A 54 -14.37 -4.28 -15.03
C ILE A 54 -15.78 -3.80 -15.43
N THR A 55 -16.33 -2.82 -14.72
CA THR A 55 -17.71 -2.34 -14.90
C THR A 55 -17.85 -1.25 -15.97
N ARG A 56 -16.74 -0.64 -16.40
CA ARG A 56 -16.70 0.41 -17.42
C ARG A 56 -17.19 -0.06 -18.79
N ASP A 57 -17.83 0.86 -19.51
CA ASP A 57 -18.09 0.70 -20.95
C ASP A 57 -16.83 0.96 -21.79
N TRP A 58 -16.46 -0.03 -22.60
CA TRP A 58 -15.26 -0.05 -23.44
C TRP A 58 -15.52 0.32 -24.90
N ARG A 59 -16.73 0.81 -25.25
CA ARG A 59 -17.05 1.31 -26.59
C ARG A 59 -16.10 2.43 -27.03
N ASP A 60 -15.77 3.35 -26.12
CA ASP A 60 -14.78 4.40 -26.35
C ASP A 60 -13.63 4.36 -25.31
N PRO A 61 -12.51 3.68 -25.62
CA PRO A 61 -11.42 3.50 -24.65
C PRO A 61 -10.74 4.82 -24.24
N LEU A 62 -10.79 5.86 -25.08
CA LEU A 62 -10.19 7.18 -24.83
C LEU A 62 -11.19 8.24 -24.34
N ARG A 63 -12.47 7.89 -24.14
CA ARG A 63 -13.45 8.88 -23.70
C ARG A 63 -13.22 9.26 -22.23
N GLY A 64 -12.66 10.45 -22.04
CA GLY A 64 -12.39 11.07 -20.74
C GLY A 64 -11.02 10.75 -20.15
N ARG A 65 -10.70 11.37 -19.00
CA ARG A 65 -9.42 11.20 -18.29
C ARG A 65 -9.37 9.98 -17.35
N GLY A 66 -10.48 9.25 -17.21
CA GLY A 66 -10.61 8.08 -16.32
C GLY A 66 -9.52 7.02 -16.49
N PRO A 67 -9.32 6.44 -17.69
CA PRO A 67 -8.27 5.42 -17.89
C PRO A 67 -6.85 5.93 -17.59
N ALA A 68 -6.56 7.21 -17.89
CA ALA A 68 -5.26 7.79 -17.58
C ALA A 68 -5.04 7.94 -16.06
N LEU A 69 -6.09 8.32 -15.31
CA LEU A 69 -6.05 8.36 -13.85
C LEU A 69 -5.83 6.96 -13.27
N VAL A 70 -6.54 5.95 -13.78
CA VAL A 70 -6.36 4.55 -13.33
C VAL A 70 -4.94 4.06 -13.60
N LEU A 71 -4.39 4.35 -14.78
CA LEU A 71 -2.99 4.04 -15.09
C LEU A 71 -2.06 4.72 -14.08
N GLY A 72 -2.31 5.99 -13.74
CA GLY A 72 -1.54 6.73 -12.73
C GLY A 72 -1.59 6.08 -11.35
N VAL A 73 -2.77 5.65 -10.89
CA VAL A 73 -2.96 4.99 -9.60
C VAL A 73 -2.28 3.61 -9.56
N ILE A 74 -2.39 2.82 -10.64
CA ILE A 74 -1.66 1.54 -10.80
C ILE A 74 -0.14 1.78 -10.77
N SER A 75 0.33 2.80 -11.48
CA SER A 75 1.76 3.15 -11.55
C SER A 75 2.30 3.58 -10.19
N LEU A 76 1.52 4.34 -9.42
CA LEU A 76 1.88 4.76 -8.07
C LEU A 76 2.05 3.54 -7.13
N LEU A 77 1.08 2.62 -7.12
CA LEU A 77 1.18 1.42 -6.30
C LEU A 77 2.32 0.51 -6.77
N LEU A 78 2.57 0.42 -8.08
CA LEU A 78 3.68 -0.34 -8.64
C LEU A 78 5.02 0.16 -8.12
N LEU A 79 5.27 1.48 -8.19
CA LEU A 79 6.50 2.08 -7.69
C LEU A 79 6.65 1.88 -6.18
N ALA A 80 5.57 2.04 -5.43
CA ALA A 80 5.57 1.84 -3.99
C ALA A 80 5.87 0.37 -3.61
N ALA A 81 5.27 -0.60 -4.32
CA ALA A 81 5.51 -2.02 -4.12
C ALA A 81 6.96 -2.42 -4.47
N VAL A 82 7.51 -1.87 -5.56
CA VAL A 82 8.93 -2.07 -5.92
C VAL A 82 9.85 -1.53 -4.83
N ALA A 83 9.63 -0.28 -4.40
CA ALA A 83 10.45 0.36 -3.39
C ALA A 83 10.43 -0.42 -2.07
N ARG A 84 9.25 -0.87 -1.64
CA ARG A 84 9.11 -1.65 -0.41
C ARG A 84 9.73 -3.04 -0.54
N GLY A 85 9.46 -3.77 -1.64
CA GLY A 85 10.07 -5.07 -1.90
C GLY A 85 11.60 -5.02 -1.93
N TRP A 86 12.17 -3.98 -2.56
CA TRP A 86 13.61 -3.73 -2.60
C TRP A 86 14.20 -3.46 -1.21
N GLN A 87 13.52 -2.64 -0.40
CA GLN A 87 13.94 -2.35 0.97
C GLN A 87 14.00 -3.63 1.83
N LEU A 88 12.97 -4.47 1.76
CA LEU A 88 12.95 -5.73 2.51
C LEU A 88 14.05 -6.68 2.01
N HIS A 89 14.24 -6.78 0.70
CA HIS A 89 15.26 -7.65 0.13
C HIS A 89 16.67 -7.28 0.58
N ASN A 90 17.03 -5.99 0.52
CA ASN A 90 18.34 -5.53 0.96
C ASN A 90 18.55 -5.73 2.46
N PHE A 91 17.50 -5.49 3.27
CA PHE A 91 17.56 -5.74 4.70
C PHE A 91 17.84 -7.22 5.01
N ILE A 92 17.12 -8.14 4.35
CA ILE A 92 17.29 -9.59 4.54
C ILE A 92 18.71 -10.01 4.15
N ASP A 93 19.17 -9.62 2.97
CA ASP A 93 20.48 -10.00 2.43
C ASP A 93 21.63 -9.49 3.32
N ASP A 94 21.55 -8.24 3.80
CA ASP A 94 22.56 -7.66 4.67
C ASP A 94 22.47 -8.19 6.11
N TYR A 95 21.28 -8.55 6.60
CA TYR A 95 21.13 -9.21 7.90
C TYR A 95 21.76 -10.60 7.90
N GLU A 96 21.55 -11.41 6.85
CA GLU A 96 22.17 -12.72 6.69
C GLU A 96 23.69 -12.65 6.58
N LYS A 97 24.23 -11.58 5.98
CA LYS A 97 25.67 -11.31 5.91
C LYS A 97 26.28 -10.78 7.22
N GLY A 98 25.47 -10.52 8.25
CA GLY A 98 25.92 -10.00 9.54
C GLY A 98 26.31 -8.52 9.51
N ALA A 99 25.71 -7.71 8.63
CA ALA A 99 25.97 -6.29 8.58
C ALA A 99 25.49 -5.57 9.86
N VAL A 100 26.34 -4.70 10.41
CA VAL A 100 26.08 -3.99 11.68
C VAL A 100 24.78 -3.17 11.60
N TRP A 101 24.60 -2.42 10.50
CA TRP A 101 23.41 -1.58 10.31
C TRP A 101 22.10 -2.39 10.31
N ALA A 102 22.11 -3.59 9.69
CA ALA A 102 20.95 -4.45 9.62
C ALA A 102 20.59 -4.99 11.01
N SER A 103 21.60 -5.35 11.82
CA SER A 103 21.38 -5.77 13.20
C SER A 103 20.80 -4.66 14.08
N GLU A 104 21.20 -3.40 13.88
CA GLU A 104 20.69 -2.24 14.63
C GLU A 104 19.21 -1.98 14.32
N ILE A 105 18.81 -2.07 13.06
CA ILE A 105 17.42 -1.80 12.64
C ILE A 105 16.53 -3.04 12.67
N ALA A 106 17.07 -4.24 12.90
CA ALA A 106 16.28 -5.48 12.96
C ALA A 106 15.14 -5.40 13.97
N SER A 107 15.36 -4.71 15.07
CA SER A 107 14.34 -4.51 16.10
C SER A 107 13.17 -3.62 15.69
N GLN A 108 13.28 -2.90 14.56
CA GLN A 108 12.20 -2.12 13.94
C GLN A 108 11.51 -2.91 12.81
N MET A 109 12.21 -3.89 12.22
CA MET A 109 11.71 -4.71 11.11
C MET A 109 11.04 -6.00 11.56
N PHE A 110 11.46 -6.58 12.68
CA PHE A 110 10.91 -7.84 13.21
C PHE A 110 9.58 -7.60 13.92
N PHE A 111 8.63 -8.50 13.66
CA PHE A 111 7.30 -8.49 14.27
C PHE A 111 7.35 -8.86 15.76
N ASP A 112 8.22 -9.80 16.12
CA ASP A 112 8.48 -10.17 17.51
C ASP A 112 9.96 -10.00 17.86
N ARG A 113 10.24 -9.11 18.80
CA ARG A 113 11.58 -8.80 19.29
C ARG A 113 12.20 -9.93 20.11
N ARG A 114 11.40 -10.88 20.59
CA ARG A 114 11.82 -12.05 21.39
C ARG A 114 11.70 -13.38 20.64
N GLY A 115 11.15 -13.34 19.42
CA GLY A 115 10.99 -14.52 18.56
C GLY A 115 12.32 -14.98 17.96
N ASP A 116 12.32 -16.18 17.37
CA ASP A 116 13.48 -16.70 16.64
C ASP A 116 13.76 -15.81 15.42
N PRO A 117 14.97 -15.21 15.30
CA PRO A 117 15.34 -14.41 14.13
C PRO A 117 15.18 -15.14 12.80
N ALA A 118 15.36 -16.47 12.76
CA ALA A 118 15.19 -17.25 11.54
C ALA A 118 13.72 -17.25 11.06
N GLU A 119 12.76 -17.36 11.99
CA GLU A 119 11.33 -17.28 11.68
C GLU A 119 10.94 -15.87 11.21
N GLN A 120 11.48 -14.83 11.84
CA GLN A 120 11.23 -13.44 11.46
C GLN A 120 11.75 -13.12 10.04
N ILE A 121 12.93 -13.62 9.69
CA ILE A 121 13.49 -13.48 8.34
C ILE A 121 12.66 -14.27 7.31
N ALA A 122 12.16 -15.45 7.65
CA ALA A 122 11.26 -16.21 6.79
C ALA A 122 9.94 -15.45 6.51
N LEU A 123 9.36 -14.81 7.52
CA LEU A 123 8.17 -13.97 7.38
C LEU A 123 8.44 -12.75 6.49
N LEU A 124 9.54 -12.03 6.73
CA LEU A 124 9.95 -10.89 5.89
C LEU A 124 10.22 -11.29 4.45
N THR A 125 10.80 -12.47 4.23
CA THR A 125 11.00 -13.04 2.90
C THR A 125 9.67 -13.33 2.21
N GLY A 126 8.69 -13.85 2.94
CA GLY A 126 7.31 -14.03 2.45
C GLY A 126 6.69 -12.70 2.01
N SER A 127 6.81 -11.66 2.84
CA SER A 127 6.35 -10.30 2.54
C SER A 127 7.04 -9.73 1.31
N ALA A 128 8.36 -9.86 1.19
CA ALA A 128 9.12 -9.40 0.01
C ALA A 128 8.65 -10.08 -1.28
N ARG A 129 8.42 -11.40 -1.24
CA ARG A 129 7.88 -12.16 -2.38
C ARG A 129 6.48 -11.69 -2.77
N ALA A 130 5.61 -11.38 -1.80
CA ALA A 130 4.29 -10.84 -2.06
C ALA A 130 4.36 -9.46 -2.76
N PHE A 131 5.28 -8.58 -2.33
CA PHE A 131 5.49 -7.29 -3.00
C PHE A 131 5.99 -7.47 -4.44
N PHE A 132 6.97 -8.33 -4.69
CA PHE A 132 7.44 -8.59 -6.05
C PHE A 132 6.38 -9.25 -6.94
N GLY A 133 5.57 -10.16 -6.37
CA GLY A 133 4.41 -10.76 -7.04
C GLY A 133 3.39 -9.69 -7.46
N ALA A 134 3.04 -8.79 -6.53
CA ALA A 134 2.14 -7.68 -6.79
C ALA A 134 2.71 -6.73 -7.86
N THR A 135 4.01 -6.41 -7.81
CA THR A 135 4.68 -5.62 -8.84
C THR A 135 4.52 -6.24 -10.22
N GLY A 136 4.78 -7.54 -10.37
CA GLY A 136 4.64 -8.24 -11.65
C GLY A 136 3.22 -8.18 -12.20
N LEU A 137 2.22 -8.37 -11.33
CA LEU A 137 0.81 -8.29 -11.69
C LEU A 137 0.37 -6.86 -12.06
N LEU A 138 0.83 -5.84 -11.33
CA LEU A 138 0.55 -4.43 -11.65
C LEU A 138 1.18 -4.02 -12.97
N LEU A 139 2.38 -4.51 -13.28
CA LEU A 139 3.05 -4.27 -14.55
C LEU A 139 2.27 -4.91 -15.70
N ALA A 140 1.83 -6.15 -15.54
CA ALA A 140 0.97 -6.83 -16.51
C ALA A 140 -0.37 -6.09 -16.69
N ALA A 141 -0.99 -5.63 -15.60
CA ALA A 141 -2.22 -4.85 -15.64
C ALA A 141 -2.03 -3.51 -16.39
N ALA A 142 -0.92 -2.81 -16.14
CA ALA A 142 -0.59 -1.56 -16.82
C ALA A 142 -0.38 -1.78 -18.34
N ILE A 143 0.34 -2.84 -18.73
CA ILE A 143 0.52 -3.20 -20.15
C ILE A 143 -0.84 -3.51 -20.78
N LEU A 144 -1.66 -4.35 -20.16
CA LEU A 144 -2.98 -4.68 -20.68
C LEU A 144 -3.86 -3.43 -20.83
N LEU A 145 -3.82 -2.53 -19.86
CA LEU A 145 -4.55 -1.27 -19.91
C LEU A 145 -4.06 -0.39 -21.08
N LEU A 146 -2.74 -0.28 -21.28
CA LEU A 146 -2.15 0.45 -22.40
C LEU A 146 -2.54 -0.17 -23.74
N THR A 147 -2.51 -1.50 -23.86
CA THR A 147 -2.95 -2.19 -25.10
C THR A 147 -4.45 -1.98 -25.37
N ALA A 148 -5.30 -1.96 -24.34
CA ALA A 148 -6.72 -1.67 -24.48
C ALA A 148 -6.97 -0.23 -24.98
N ILE A 149 -6.16 0.72 -24.52
CA ILE A 149 -6.28 2.15 -24.84
C ILE A 149 -5.71 2.49 -26.22
N ILE A 150 -4.49 2.04 -26.50
CA ILE A 150 -3.70 2.44 -27.68
C ILE A 150 -4.00 1.52 -28.86
N LEU A 151 -3.85 0.20 -28.66
CA LEU A 151 -3.99 -0.79 -29.73
C LEU A 151 -5.45 -1.17 -30.00
N LYS A 152 -6.38 -0.79 -29.10
CA LYS A 152 -7.82 -1.10 -29.18
C LYS A 152 -8.09 -2.59 -29.40
N LEU A 153 -7.19 -3.45 -28.92
CA LEU A 153 -7.27 -4.89 -29.14
C LEU A 153 -8.22 -5.50 -28.10
N ARG A 154 -9.44 -5.84 -28.53
CA ARG A 154 -10.53 -6.35 -27.68
C ARG A 154 -10.62 -5.58 -26.34
N PRO A 155 -10.88 -4.26 -26.37
CA PRO A 155 -10.69 -3.36 -25.22
C PRO A 155 -11.47 -3.79 -23.97
N ARG A 156 -12.64 -4.41 -24.17
CA ARG A 156 -13.44 -4.98 -23.08
C ARG A 156 -12.74 -6.12 -22.34
N LEU A 157 -12.10 -7.03 -23.06
CA LEU A 157 -11.40 -8.18 -22.46
C LEU A 157 -10.10 -7.73 -21.81
N THR A 158 -9.25 -7.00 -22.54
CA THR A 158 -7.95 -6.53 -22.04
C THR A 158 -8.11 -5.58 -20.86
N GLY A 159 -9.11 -4.69 -20.91
CA GLY A 159 -9.47 -3.81 -19.82
C GLY A 159 -10.03 -4.51 -18.59
N SER A 160 -10.92 -5.49 -18.76
CA SER A 160 -11.46 -6.27 -17.65
C SER A 160 -10.38 -7.15 -17.01
N LEU A 161 -9.48 -7.75 -17.80
CA LEU A 161 -8.33 -8.51 -17.30
C LEU A 161 -7.36 -7.61 -16.52
N ALA A 162 -7.07 -6.41 -17.02
CA ALA A 162 -6.29 -5.42 -16.28
C ALA A 162 -6.92 -5.13 -14.91
N GLY A 163 -8.24 -4.93 -14.86
CA GLY A 163 -8.97 -4.72 -13.60
C GLY A 163 -8.87 -5.88 -12.62
N ILE A 164 -9.03 -7.12 -13.10
CA ILE A 164 -8.90 -8.34 -12.26
C ILE A 164 -7.48 -8.45 -11.68
N LEU A 165 -6.46 -8.27 -12.52
CA LEU A 165 -5.06 -8.32 -12.09
C LEU A 165 -4.73 -7.21 -11.10
N SER A 166 -5.26 -5.99 -11.29
CA SER A 166 -5.11 -4.89 -10.34
C SER A 166 -5.73 -5.21 -8.98
N ILE A 167 -6.93 -5.79 -8.94
CA ILE A 167 -7.57 -6.20 -7.68
C ILE A 167 -6.74 -7.27 -6.98
N TYR A 168 -6.30 -8.30 -7.70
CA TYR A 168 -5.52 -9.38 -7.12
C TYR A 168 -4.17 -8.89 -6.58
N ALA A 169 -3.47 -8.03 -7.32
CA ALA A 169 -2.22 -7.42 -6.89
C ALA A 169 -2.41 -6.52 -5.64
N ALA A 170 -3.46 -5.70 -5.61
CA ALA A 170 -3.79 -4.90 -4.44
C ALA A 170 -4.09 -5.78 -3.22
N GLY A 171 -4.81 -6.90 -3.42
CA GLY A 171 -5.06 -7.89 -2.38
C GLY A 171 -3.78 -8.49 -1.80
N GLN A 172 -2.79 -8.80 -2.64
CA GLN A 172 -1.48 -9.26 -2.17
C GLN A 172 -0.78 -8.22 -1.30
N VAL A 173 -0.78 -6.94 -1.71
CA VAL A 173 -0.19 -5.85 -0.93
C VAL A 173 -0.88 -5.70 0.43
N VAL A 174 -2.21 -5.77 0.48
CA VAL A 174 -2.97 -5.64 1.74
C VAL A 174 -2.78 -6.87 2.64
N SER A 175 -2.55 -8.06 2.08
CA SER A 175 -2.38 -9.30 2.84
C SER A 175 -1.05 -9.40 3.58
N VAL A 176 -0.08 -8.57 3.24
CA VAL A 176 1.19 -8.49 3.97
C VAL A 176 0.91 -7.94 5.37
N GLY A 177 1.44 -8.60 6.41
CA GLY A 177 1.40 -8.08 7.78
C GLY A 177 2.21 -6.79 7.86
N TRP A 178 1.55 -5.70 8.27
CA TRP A 178 2.13 -4.36 8.44
C TRP A 178 2.43 -4.09 9.92
#